data_AF-A0A519GXG3-F1
#
_entry.id   AF-A0A519GXG3-F1
#
_cell.length_a   1.000
_cell.length_b   1.000
_cell.length_c   1.000
_cell.angle_alpha   90.00
_cell.angle_beta   90.00
_cell.angle_gamma   90.00
#
_symmetry.space_group_name_H-M   'P 1'
#
loop_
_entity.id
_entity.type
_entity.pdbx_description
1 polymer ?
#
loop_
_entity_poly.entity_id
_entity_poly.type
_entity_poly.pdbx_seq_one_letter_code
_entity_poly.pdbx_strand_id
1 'polypeptide(L)'
;MKKGLLWRLVGPAIVVATLAGCSFGPRVPEAPLPGPGVSQPPALGPLTGSLNHPKSRWVPVSWSELPGFGADPLHEGWVALVTSCARPNAAFAPLCQDVRRLAIADGDTQRQWMADRLQPYRVESLSGQSDGQLTSYYEPVYDAARRPSAQFSVPLYAVPAGFNTRKPWYTRQQIETLPEAQA
;
A
#
# COMPACT_ATOMS: atom_id res chain seq x y z
N MET A 1 -73.35 12.49 0.34
CA MET A 1 -72.69 11.18 0.10
C MET A 1 -71.25 11.45 -0.32
N LYS A 2 -70.31 11.17 0.58
CA LYS A 2 -68.86 11.44 0.46
C LYS A 2 -68.19 10.22 -0.19
N LYS A 3 -67.46 10.40 -1.28
CA LYS A 3 -66.28 9.61 -1.74
C LYS A 3 -65.93 10.05 -3.16
N GLY A 4 -64.90 10.87 -3.31
CA GLY A 4 -64.47 11.30 -4.64
C GLY A 4 -63.22 12.17 -4.75
N LEU A 5 -62.52 12.47 -3.65
CA LEU A 5 -61.42 13.42 -3.68
C LEU A 5 -60.18 12.98 -2.89
N LEU A 6 -59.90 11.67 -2.85
CA LEU A 6 -58.76 11.13 -2.10
C LEU A 6 -57.79 10.27 -2.93
N TRP A 7 -57.98 10.16 -4.26
CA TRP A 7 -57.15 9.27 -5.09
C TRP A 7 -56.29 9.98 -6.15
N ARG A 8 -56.10 11.30 -6.09
CA ARG A 8 -55.31 12.03 -7.10
C ARG A 8 -53.96 12.58 -6.62
N LEU A 9 -53.51 12.26 -5.40
CA LEU A 9 -52.25 12.79 -4.86
C LEU A 9 -51.24 11.72 -4.40
N VAL A 10 -51.53 10.43 -4.55
CA VAL A 10 -50.62 9.36 -4.10
C VAL A 10 -49.55 8.99 -5.16
N GLY A 11 -49.64 9.55 -6.37
CA GLY A 11 -48.83 9.17 -7.53
C GLY A 11 -47.40 9.73 -7.62
N PRO A 12 -47.11 11.02 -7.31
CA PRO A 12 -45.78 11.57 -7.62
C PRO A 12 -44.80 11.64 -6.42
N ALA A 13 -45.24 11.36 -5.19
CA ALA A 13 -44.39 11.58 -4.00
C ALA A 13 -43.38 10.46 -3.70
N ILE A 14 -43.39 9.34 -4.43
CA ILE A 14 -42.53 8.17 -4.12
C ILE A 14 -41.18 8.22 -4.84
N VAL A 15 -40.97 9.10 -5.83
CA VAL A 15 -39.74 9.07 -6.67
C VAL A 15 -38.59 9.95 -6.13
N VAL A 16 -38.79 10.77 -5.09
CA VAL A 16 -37.74 11.71 -4.61
C VAL A 16 -37.09 11.30 -3.27
N ALA A 17 -37.51 10.19 -2.65
CA ALA A 17 -37.19 9.91 -1.24
C ALA A 17 -36.08 8.87 -0.96
N THR A 18 -35.26 8.45 -1.93
CA THR A 18 -34.18 7.48 -1.66
C THR A 18 -32.88 7.83 -2.38
N LEU A 19 -32.18 8.85 -1.89
CA LEU A 19 -30.74 9.06 -2.12
C LEU A 19 -30.11 9.65 -0.85
N ALA A 20 -30.30 8.95 0.28
CA ALA A 20 -29.45 9.13 1.45
C ALA A 20 -28.41 8.00 1.43
N GLY A 21 -27.29 8.24 0.74
CA GLY A 21 -26.14 7.35 0.81
C GLY A 21 -25.49 7.47 2.20
N CYS A 22 -25.47 6.40 2.97
CA CYS A 22 -24.63 6.32 4.16
C CYS A 22 -23.16 6.18 3.70
N SER A 23 -22.43 7.30 3.65
CA SER A 23 -20.98 7.26 3.55
C SER A 23 -20.40 7.04 4.95
N PHE A 24 -19.79 5.88 5.19
CA PHE A 24 -18.99 5.62 6.38
C PHE A 24 -17.52 5.87 6.01
N GLY A 25 -17.03 7.06 6.29
CA GLY A 25 -15.58 7.33 6.29
C GLY A 25 -14.97 6.91 7.63
N PRO A 26 -13.70 6.47 7.68
CA PRO A 26 -13.00 6.26 8.93
C PRO A 26 -12.98 7.56 9.73
N ARG A 27 -13.42 7.50 11.00
CA ARG A 27 -13.26 8.63 11.92
C ARG A 27 -11.77 8.77 12.22
N VAL A 28 -11.17 9.89 11.82
CA VAL A 28 -9.85 10.29 12.30
C VAL A 28 -9.98 10.48 13.81
N PRO A 29 -9.29 9.71 14.65
CA PRO A 29 -9.26 9.97 16.08
C PRO A 29 -8.67 11.36 16.32
N GLU A 30 -9.32 12.16 17.17
CA GLU A 30 -8.77 13.42 17.66
C GLU A 30 -7.36 13.17 18.23
N ALA A 31 -6.38 13.98 17.81
CA ALA A 31 -5.01 13.85 18.29
C ALA A 31 -5.00 14.02 19.83
N PRO A 32 -4.36 13.11 20.59
CA PRO A 32 -4.21 13.29 22.03
C PRO A 32 -3.46 14.60 22.33
N LEU A 33 -3.97 15.36 23.31
CA LEU A 33 -3.25 16.50 23.89
C LEU A 33 -1.86 16.06 24.37
N PRO A 34 -0.82 16.91 24.23
CA PRO A 34 0.52 16.56 24.65
C PRO A 34 0.54 16.31 26.16
N GLY A 35 0.76 15.04 26.54
CA GLY A 35 1.05 14.66 27.92
C GLY A 35 2.40 15.22 28.35
N PRO A 36 2.59 15.54 29.65
CA PRO A 36 3.86 16.04 30.13
C PRO A 36 4.91 14.91 30.13
N GLY A 37 5.99 15.10 29.38
CA GLY A 37 7.25 14.36 29.56
C GLY A 37 7.50 13.20 28.59
N VAL A 38 7.59 13.48 27.30
CA VAL A 38 8.37 12.61 26.40
C VAL A 38 9.82 13.08 26.48
N SER A 39 10.69 12.26 27.08
CA SER A 39 12.14 12.48 27.05
C SER A 39 12.59 12.57 25.60
N GLN A 40 13.16 13.71 25.20
CA GLN A 40 13.72 13.86 23.86
C GLN A 40 14.77 12.78 23.62
N PRO A 41 14.66 11.99 22.54
CA PRO A 41 15.71 11.08 22.13
C PRO A 41 17.04 11.85 21.97
N PRO A 42 18.18 11.20 22.22
CA PRO A 42 19.48 11.84 22.03
C PRO A 42 19.56 12.49 20.64
N ALA A 43 19.98 13.75 20.58
CA ALA A 43 20.27 14.39 19.30
C ALA A 43 21.41 13.62 18.65
N LEU A 44 21.09 12.89 17.58
CA LEU A 44 22.09 12.21 16.77
C LEU A 44 23.04 13.26 16.18
N GLY A 45 24.34 12.94 16.19
CA GLY A 45 25.38 13.80 15.60
C GLY A 45 25.09 14.10 14.12
N PRO A 46 25.81 15.06 13.50
CA PRO A 46 25.54 15.48 12.14
C PRO A 46 25.53 14.26 11.22
N LEU A 47 24.38 14.00 10.62
CA LEU A 47 24.21 12.93 9.65
C LEU A 47 25.02 13.31 8.41
N THR A 48 26.23 12.77 8.32
CA THR A 48 27.13 13.00 7.20
C THR A 48 26.64 12.19 6.01
N GLY A 49 25.62 12.69 5.33
CA GLY A 49 25.06 12.06 4.15
C GLY A 49 24.05 12.97 3.49
N SER A 50 24.51 13.77 2.54
CA SER A 50 23.60 14.28 1.51
C SER A 50 23.10 13.08 0.71
N LEU A 51 21.92 12.57 1.04
CA LEU A 51 21.17 11.63 0.22
C LEU A 51 20.56 12.42 -0.94
N ASN A 52 21.42 12.95 -1.82
CA ASN A 52 21.03 13.59 -3.08
C ASN A 52 20.43 12.53 -4.00
N HIS A 53 19.18 12.17 -3.73
CA HIS A 53 18.41 11.32 -4.60
C HIS A 53 18.11 12.10 -5.89
N PRO A 54 18.27 11.52 -7.10
CA PRO A 54 18.15 12.28 -8.35
C PRO A 54 16.80 12.98 -8.56
N LYS A 55 15.76 12.58 -7.82
CA LYS A 55 14.39 13.07 -7.97
C LYS A 55 13.70 13.41 -6.64
N SER A 56 14.41 13.35 -5.52
CA SER A 56 13.82 13.62 -4.21
C SER A 56 14.86 14.11 -3.21
N ARG A 57 14.37 14.83 -2.20
CA ARG A 57 15.15 15.27 -1.06
C ARG A 57 14.82 14.39 0.13
N TRP A 58 15.83 13.88 0.82
CA TRP A 58 15.65 13.05 2.00
C TRP A 58 16.14 13.84 3.20
N VAL A 59 15.22 14.18 4.10
CA VAL A 59 15.49 14.97 5.30
C VAL A 59 15.46 14.04 6.50
N PRO A 60 16.56 13.91 7.26
CA PRO A 60 16.52 13.09 8.47
C PRO A 60 15.57 13.69 9.50
N VAL A 61 14.84 12.82 10.19
CA VAL A 61 13.88 13.19 11.22
C VAL A 61 14.09 12.37 12.48
N SER A 62 13.62 12.85 13.61
CA SER A 62 13.57 12.06 14.83
C SER A 62 12.46 10.99 14.76
N TRP A 63 12.61 9.90 15.51
CA TRP A 63 11.54 8.89 15.64
C TRP A 63 10.23 9.46 16.20
N SER A 64 10.31 10.52 17.02
CA SER A 64 9.15 11.25 17.55
C SER A 64 8.38 12.04 16.49
N GLU A 65 8.95 12.31 15.32
CA GLU A 65 8.26 12.98 14.22
C GLU A 65 7.40 12.03 13.37
N LEU A 66 7.46 10.71 13.60
CA LEU A 66 6.69 9.71 12.85
C LEU A 66 5.32 9.52 13.52
N PRO A 67 4.22 9.98 12.91
CA PRO A 67 2.89 9.82 13.49
C PRO A 67 2.55 8.34 13.61
N GLY A 68 2.08 7.91 14.78
CA GLY A 68 1.64 6.53 15.02
C GLY A 68 2.76 5.52 15.29
N PHE A 69 4.05 5.88 15.19
CA PHE A 69 5.15 4.93 15.36
C PHE A 69 5.13 4.18 16.70
N GLY A 70 4.76 4.86 17.79
CA GLY A 70 4.65 4.24 19.12
C GLY A 70 3.48 3.25 19.26
N ALA A 71 2.44 3.39 18.45
CA ALA A 71 1.22 2.57 18.52
C ALA A 71 1.16 1.47 17.45
N ASP A 72 2.00 1.54 16.42
CA ASP A 72 2.03 0.61 15.31
C ASP A 72 2.34 -0.84 15.78
N PRO A 73 1.54 -1.86 15.40
CA PRO A 73 1.81 -3.24 15.75
C PRO A 73 3.01 -3.80 14.97
N LEU A 74 4.22 -3.53 15.47
CA LEU A 74 5.47 -3.88 14.75
C LEU A 74 5.60 -5.35 14.38
N HIS A 75 4.97 -6.26 15.14
CA HIS A 75 4.99 -7.69 14.81
C HIS A 75 4.40 -7.98 13.41
N GLU A 76 3.41 -7.21 12.94
CA GLU A 76 2.85 -7.34 11.59
C GLU A 76 3.86 -6.93 10.51
N GLY A 77 4.60 -5.84 10.75
CA GLY A 77 5.64 -5.34 9.85
C GLY A 77 6.94 -6.15 9.90
N TRP A 78 7.27 -6.75 11.04
CA TRP A 78 8.55 -7.44 11.24
C TRP A 78 8.69 -8.67 10.33
N VAL A 79 7.59 -9.37 10.06
CA VAL A 79 7.56 -10.49 9.12
C VAL A 79 8.06 -10.05 7.75
N ALA A 80 7.62 -8.89 7.25
CA ALA A 80 8.08 -8.35 5.98
C ALA A 80 9.58 -7.98 5.99
N LEU A 81 10.10 -7.51 7.12
CA LEU A 81 11.52 -7.22 7.28
C LEU A 81 12.37 -8.50 7.25
N VAL A 82 11.92 -9.57 7.91
CA VAL A 82 12.56 -10.90 7.85
C VAL A 82 12.54 -11.45 6.42
N THR A 83 11.41 -11.36 5.72
CA THR A 83 11.30 -11.78 4.31
C THR A 83 12.26 -10.99 3.41
N SER A 84 12.40 -9.68 3.65
CA SER A 84 13.33 -8.82 2.90
C SER A 84 14.80 -9.25 3.09
N CYS A 85 15.14 -9.85 4.23
CA CYS A 85 16.46 -10.42 4.48
C CYS A 85 16.78 -11.70 3.69
N ALA A 86 15.89 -12.21 2.84
CA ALA A 86 16.21 -13.24 1.86
C ALA A 86 17.05 -12.70 0.68
N ARG A 87 16.87 -11.42 0.34
CA ARG A 87 17.63 -10.70 -0.69
C ARG A 87 17.89 -9.25 -0.24
N PRO A 88 18.72 -9.04 0.78
CA PRO A 88 18.94 -7.72 1.34
C PRO A 88 19.75 -6.84 0.39
N ASN A 89 19.51 -5.52 0.44
CA ASN A 89 20.43 -4.54 -0.14
C ASN A 89 21.68 -4.37 0.75
N ALA A 90 22.69 -3.65 0.25
CA ALA A 90 23.96 -3.47 0.96
C ALA A 90 23.81 -2.78 2.33
N ALA A 91 22.83 -1.89 2.50
CA ALA A 91 22.58 -1.19 3.75
C ALA A 91 21.95 -2.10 4.82
N PHE A 92 21.05 -3.00 4.42
CA PHE A 92 20.34 -3.89 5.34
C PHE A 92 21.05 -5.23 5.59
N ALA A 93 21.94 -5.67 4.70
CA ALA A 93 22.62 -6.96 4.84
C ALA A 93 23.32 -7.15 6.21
N PRO A 94 24.06 -6.15 6.76
CA PRO A 94 24.69 -6.28 8.07
C PRO A 94 23.69 -6.38 9.24
N LEU A 95 22.46 -5.90 9.06
CA LEU A 95 21.43 -5.87 10.08
C LEU A 95 20.60 -7.16 10.15
N CYS A 96 20.65 -7.99 9.09
CA CYS A 96 19.77 -9.14 8.95
C CYS A 96 19.96 -10.23 10.02
N GLN A 97 21.14 -10.33 10.64
CA GLN A 97 21.31 -11.24 11.79
C GLN A 97 20.44 -10.80 12.97
N ASP A 98 20.47 -9.50 13.31
CA ASP A 98 19.68 -8.95 14.41
C ASP A 98 18.18 -9.05 14.10
N VAL A 99 17.75 -8.65 12.89
CA VAL A 99 16.35 -8.74 12.44
C VAL A 99 15.79 -10.15 12.62
N ARG A 100 16.54 -11.19 12.20
CA ARG A 100 16.12 -12.58 12.32
C ARG A 100 16.05 -13.05 13.77
N ARG A 101 17.01 -12.64 14.61
CA ARG A 101 17.00 -12.97 16.06
C ARG A 101 15.80 -12.35 16.77
N LEU A 102 15.40 -11.15 16.37
CA LEU A 102 14.30 -10.39 16.98
C LEU A 102 12.91 -10.77 16.43
N ALA A 103 12.80 -11.77 15.56
CA ALA A 103 11.53 -12.17 14.94
C ALA A 103 10.44 -12.60 15.94
N ILE A 104 10.84 -13.03 17.14
CA ILE A 104 9.93 -13.44 18.23
C ILE A 104 10.00 -12.51 19.45
N ALA A 105 10.71 -11.38 19.33
CA ALA A 105 10.78 -10.38 20.39
C ALA A 105 9.44 -9.63 20.52
N ASP A 106 9.20 -9.03 21.68
CA ASP A 106 8.06 -8.13 21.86
C ASP A 106 8.23 -6.85 21.01
N GLY A 107 7.10 -6.16 20.82
CA GLY A 107 7.06 -4.95 19.98
C GLY A 107 7.96 -3.83 20.48
N ASP A 108 8.15 -3.67 21.80
CA ASP A 108 8.97 -2.59 22.35
C ASP A 108 10.46 -2.85 22.12
N THR A 109 10.89 -4.10 22.29
CA THR A 109 12.26 -4.54 21.95
C THR A 109 12.55 -4.32 20.45
N GLN A 110 11.61 -4.65 19.58
CA GLN A 110 11.71 -4.40 18.13
C GLN A 110 11.83 -2.89 17.82
N ARG A 111 10.98 -2.08 18.45
CA ARG A 111 10.93 -0.61 18.29
C ARG A 111 12.22 0.04 18.77
N GLN A 112 12.74 -0.40 19.91
CA GLN A 112 14.00 0.09 20.46
C GLN A 112 15.17 -0.25 19.54
N TRP A 113 15.23 -1.48 19.01
CA TRP A 113 16.26 -1.84 18.03
C TRP A 113 16.20 -0.95 16.77
N MET A 114 15.00 -0.64 16.28
CA MET A 114 14.85 0.29 15.15
C MET A 114 15.40 1.67 15.51
N ALA A 115 15.08 2.18 16.71
CA ALA A 115 15.57 3.47 17.18
C ALA A 115 17.10 3.52 17.32
N ASP A 116 17.71 2.41 17.74
CA ASP A 116 19.15 2.31 17.96
C ASP A 116 19.95 2.09 16.66
N ARG A 117 19.36 1.42 15.66
CA ARG A 117 20.09 0.96 14.46
C ARG A 117 19.70 1.67 13.17
N LEU A 118 18.57 2.36 13.14
CA LEU A 118 18.02 2.97 11.93
C LEU A 118 17.77 4.47 12.12
N GLN A 119 17.86 5.20 11.00
CA GLN A 119 17.56 6.63 10.91
C GLN A 119 16.37 6.81 9.95
N PRO A 120 15.22 7.33 10.41
CA PRO A 120 14.13 7.65 9.51
C PRO A 120 14.43 8.92 8.72
N TYR A 121 14.02 8.93 7.45
CA TYR A 121 14.14 10.08 6.56
C TYR A 121 12.75 10.42 6.02
N ARG A 122 12.35 11.68 6.17
CA ARG A 122 11.20 12.24 5.44
C ARG A 122 11.60 12.44 3.99
N VAL A 123 10.83 11.88 3.08
CA VAL A 123 11.04 12.01 1.63
C VAL A 123 10.18 13.17 1.13
N GLU A 124 10.82 14.14 0.50
CA GLU A 124 10.20 15.34 -0.06
C GLU A 124 10.48 15.43 -1.57
N SER A 125 9.61 16.13 -2.30
CA SER A 125 9.91 16.58 -3.66
C SER A 125 11.10 17.55 -3.67
N LEU A 126 11.67 17.83 -4.84
CA LEU A 126 12.71 18.86 -4.97
C LEU A 126 12.23 20.27 -4.61
N SER A 127 10.91 20.51 -4.64
CA SER A 127 10.27 21.75 -4.20
C SER A 127 9.86 21.74 -2.72
N GLY A 128 10.23 20.69 -1.96
CA GLY A 128 9.97 20.57 -0.52
C GLY A 128 8.57 20.08 -0.16
N GLN A 129 7.79 19.55 -1.12
CA GLN A 129 6.47 18.97 -0.83
C GLN A 129 6.64 17.57 -0.21
N SER A 130 6.03 17.35 0.96
CA SER A 130 6.05 16.07 1.67
C SER A 130 4.80 15.22 1.45
N ASP A 131 3.72 15.82 0.95
CA ASP A 131 2.47 15.11 0.70
C ASP A 131 2.59 14.23 -0.54
N GLY A 132 2.01 13.04 -0.46
CA GLY A 132 2.01 12.06 -1.54
C GLY A 132 0.65 11.38 -1.67
N GLN A 133 0.45 10.69 -2.80
CA GLN A 133 -0.74 9.87 -3.02
C GLN A 133 -0.44 8.42 -2.62
N LEU A 134 -1.12 7.92 -1.60
CA LEU A 134 -1.15 6.50 -1.30
C LEU A 134 -2.22 5.83 -2.17
N THR A 135 -1.84 4.79 -2.90
CA THR A 135 -2.75 3.91 -3.64
C THR A 135 -2.55 2.47 -3.17
N SER A 136 -3.47 1.58 -3.52
CA SER A 136 -3.38 0.16 -3.18
C SER A 136 -3.54 -0.71 -4.43
N TYR A 137 -3.02 -1.93 -4.34
CA TYR A 137 -3.21 -3.02 -5.30
C TYR A 137 -3.40 -4.32 -4.53
N TYR A 138 -3.90 -5.35 -5.19
CA TYR A 138 -4.08 -6.68 -4.60
C TYR A 138 -3.76 -7.76 -5.64
N GLU A 139 -3.63 -9.00 -5.18
CA GLU A 139 -3.48 -10.17 -6.04
C GLU A 139 -4.87 -10.81 -6.27
N PRO A 140 -5.43 -10.74 -7.49
CA PRO A 140 -6.71 -11.37 -7.76
C PRO A 140 -6.58 -12.90 -7.83
N VAL A 141 -7.54 -13.60 -7.23
CA VAL A 141 -7.61 -15.06 -7.22
C VAL A 141 -8.72 -15.50 -8.18
N TYR A 142 -8.38 -16.42 -9.09
CA TYR A 142 -9.31 -16.97 -10.09
C TYR A 142 -9.36 -18.49 -9.99
N ASP A 143 -10.56 -19.05 -10.13
CA ASP A 143 -10.71 -20.48 -10.42
C ASP A 143 -10.28 -20.75 -11.86
N ALA A 144 -9.51 -21.81 -12.07
CA ALA A 144 -8.98 -22.16 -13.39
C ALA A 144 -8.84 -23.67 -13.58
N ALA A 145 -8.81 -24.10 -14.85
CA ALA A 145 -8.52 -25.47 -15.23
C ALA A 145 -7.29 -25.55 -16.15
N ARG A 146 -6.52 -26.65 -16.01
CA ARG A 146 -5.35 -26.90 -16.87
C ARG A 146 -5.71 -27.28 -18.31
N ARG A 147 -6.96 -27.69 -18.55
CA ARG A 147 -7.47 -28.05 -19.88
C ARG A 147 -8.73 -27.23 -20.17
N PRO A 148 -8.94 -26.82 -21.43
CA PRO A 148 -10.12 -26.04 -21.80
C PRO A 148 -11.40 -26.85 -21.58
N SER A 149 -12.46 -26.15 -21.20
CA SER A 149 -13.81 -26.70 -21.08
C SER A 149 -14.85 -25.61 -21.39
N ALA A 150 -16.14 -25.97 -21.41
CA ALA A 150 -17.21 -24.98 -21.57
C ALA A 150 -17.19 -23.88 -20.49
N GLN A 151 -16.75 -24.20 -19.26
CA GLN A 151 -16.63 -23.24 -18.16
C GLN A 151 -15.30 -22.47 -18.17
N PHE A 152 -14.22 -23.09 -18.67
CA PHE A 152 -12.87 -22.52 -18.72
C PHE A 152 -12.43 -22.39 -20.18
N SER A 153 -13.00 -21.43 -20.91
CA SER A 153 -12.80 -21.25 -22.35
C SER A 153 -11.79 -20.15 -22.72
N VAL A 154 -11.40 -19.30 -21.76
CA VAL A 154 -10.44 -18.21 -21.97
C VAL A 154 -9.06 -18.62 -21.44
N PRO A 155 -8.03 -18.74 -22.28
CA PRO A 155 -6.69 -19.14 -21.85
C PRO A 155 -5.91 -18.00 -21.20
N LEU A 156 -5.02 -18.35 -20.27
CA LEU A 156 -3.92 -17.49 -19.83
C LEU A 156 -2.65 -17.86 -20.60
N TYR A 157 -2.14 -16.93 -21.39
CA TYR A 157 -0.95 -17.15 -22.23
C TYR A 157 0.35 -16.91 -21.46
N ALA A 158 1.33 -17.78 -21.69
CA ALA A 158 2.72 -17.48 -21.38
C ALA A 158 3.29 -16.48 -22.39
N VAL A 159 4.52 -16.00 -22.17
CA VAL A 159 5.21 -15.20 -23.18
C VAL A 159 5.48 -16.09 -24.42
N PRO A 160 5.03 -15.71 -25.64
CA PRO A 160 5.18 -16.54 -26.83
C PRO A 160 6.64 -16.75 -27.27
N ALA A 161 6.91 -17.85 -27.95
CA ALA A 161 8.21 -18.08 -28.58
C ALA A 161 8.47 -17.03 -29.68
N GLY A 162 9.63 -16.38 -29.66
CA GLY A 162 9.98 -15.34 -30.64
C GLY A 162 9.50 -13.92 -30.30
N PHE A 163 8.83 -13.72 -29.15
CA PHE A 163 8.55 -12.39 -28.64
C PHE A 163 9.85 -11.57 -28.50
N ASN A 164 9.86 -10.35 -29.05
CA ASN A 164 10.99 -9.44 -29.00
C ASN A 164 10.51 -8.03 -28.65
N THR A 165 10.99 -7.48 -27.54
CA THR A 165 10.60 -6.15 -27.04
C THR A 165 10.92 -4.99 -27.98
N ARG A 166 11.76 -5.21 -29.00
CA ARG A 166 12.13 -4.18 -30.00
C ARG A 166 11.27 -4.22 -31.26
N LYS A 167 10.37 -5.18 -31.41
CA LYS A 167 9.46 -5.26 -32.56
C LYS A 167 8.01 -5.17 -32.08
N PRO A 168 7.12 -4.52 -32.84
CA PRO A 168 5.68 -4.59 -32.56
C PRO A 168 5.23 -6.05 -32.53
N TRP A 169 4.34 -6.37 -31.59
CA TRP A 169 3.69 -7.67 -31.49
C TRP A 169 2.23 -7.56 -31.92
N TYR A 170 1.56 -8.70 -32.09
CA TYR A 170 0.13 -8.77 -32.40
C TYR A 170 -0.71 -7.99 -31.38
N THR A 171 -1.77 -7.33 -31.87
CA THR A 171 -2.76 -6.68 -31.00
C THR A 171 -3.60 -7.70 -30.25
N ARG A 172 -4.33 -7.27 -29.21
CA ARG A 172 -5.26 -8.15 -28.48
C ARG A 172 -6.21 -8.90 -29.42
N GLN A 173 -6.84 -8.18 -30.35
CA GLN A 173 -7.77 -8.78 -31.30
C GLN A 173 -7.07 -9.80 -32.21
N GLN A 174 -5.84 -9.51 -32.66
CA GLN A 174 -5.06 -10.43 -33.49
C GLN A 174 -4.64 -11.69 -32.73
N ILE A 175 -4.31 -11.59 -31.43
CA ILE A 175 -4.03 -12.75 -30.58
C ILE A 175 -5.27 -13.66 -30.45
N GLU A 176 -6.46 -13.07 -30.39
CA GLU A 176 -7.71 -13.83 -30.28
C GLU A 176 -8.12 -14.51 -31.60
N THR A 177 -7.68 -14.00 -32.76
CA THR A 177 -8.17 -14.47 -34.08
C THR A 177 -7.14 -15.14 -34.99
N LEU A 178 -5.83 -14.88 -34.83
CA LEU A 178 -4.78 -15.40 -35.71
C LEU A 178 -4.06 -16.61 -35.10
N PRO A 179 -4.04 -17.79 -35.75
CA PRO A 179 -3.35 -18.97 -35.25
C PRO A 179 -1.86 -18.76 -35.00
N GLU A 180 -1.17 -17.99 -35.83
CA GLU A 180 0.26 -17.68 -35.69
C GLU A 180 0.59 -16.82 -34.47
N ALA A 181 -0.41 -16.15 -33.87
CA ALA A 181 -0.26 -15.36 -32.65
C ALA A 181 -0.55 -16.16 -31.37
N GLN A 182 -1.18 -17.33 -31.49
CA GLN A 182 -1.61 -18.20 -30.37
C GLN A 182 -0.61 -19.32 -30.05
N ALA A 183 0.45 -19.45 -30.86
CA ALA A 183 1.46 -20.52 -30.79
C ALA A 183 2.57 -20.25 -29.77
#